data_AF-A0A0N7JCS5-F1
#
_entry.id   AF-A0A0N7JCS5-F1
#
_cell.length_a   1.000
_cell.length_b   1.000
_cell.length_c   1.000
_cell.angle_alpha   90.00
_cell.angle_beta   90.00
_cell.angle_gamma   90.00
#
_symmetry.space_group_name_H-M   'P 1'
#
loop_
_entity.id
_entity.type
_entity.pdbx_description
1 polymer ?
#
loop_
_entity_poly.entity_id
_entity_poly.type
_entity_poly.pdbx_seq_one_letter_code
_entity_poly.pdbx_strand_id
1 'polypeptide(L)'
;MVISSMHGKYAEYIKNFLEDIAKLPSEQFTQVIQAVQEKDVLDLAVVYTAAVTRLSSLWLIWEDYCRESVSKPICTEIKEIVEHAGRDMGVVTFFNGEIKTLVVKLFHDLSPGIFVPGWVLAYSVRLGRPLASKLRELSIEEQAARLPGFVASFYVLDAMEKAMLDYYSSKGSDFAYATAGYIYWEIIKPCTLLPEVFAEGIGSTTSLPQIHNRVYIEVQESLLRDDTQPPKIDYAEYIGQALKEAKEALMEELKRKRFQLNKNT
;
A
#
# COMPACT_ATOMS: atom_id res chain seq x y z
N MET A 1 -8.45 2.04 22.00
CA MET A 1 -8.88 0.72 22.54
C MET A 1 -9.59 -0.19 21.51
N VAL A 2 -10.16 0.33 20.42
CA VAL A 2 -10.79 -0.48 19.34
C VAL A 2 -9.76 -1.09 18.35
N ILE A 3 -8.64 -0.40 18.10
CA ILE A 3 -7.57 -0.87 17.20
C ILE A 3 -6.91 -2.16 17.72
N SER A 4 -6.68 -2.25 19.04
CA SER A 4 -6.06 -3.43 19.66
C SER A 4 -6.92 -4.70 19.56
N SER A 5 -8.26 -4.58 19.59
CA SER A 5 -9.15 -5.75 19.43
C SER A 5 -9.34 -6.17 17.97
N MET A 6 -9.25 -5.24 17.01
CA MET A 6 -9.24 -5.56 15.58
C MET A 6 -7.91 -6.21 15.16
N HIS A 7 -6.79 -5.69 15.65
CA HIS A 7 -5.45 -6.26 15.43
C HIS A 7 -5.38 -7.73 15.87
N GLY A 8 -5.86 -8.04 17.07
CA GLY A 8 -5.89 -9.41 17.59
C GLY A 8 -6.71 -10.37 16.72
N LYS A 9 -7.87 -9.92 16.21
CA LYS A 9 -8.69 -10.75 15.29
C LYS A 9 -7.98 -10.99 13.97
N TYR A 10 -7.41 -9.95 13.36
CA TYR A 10 -6.67 -10.11 12.10
C TYR A 10 -5.44 -11.01 12.26
N ALA A 11 -4.74 -10.92 13.38
CA ALA A 11 -3.61 -11.78 13.68
C ALA A 11 -4.02 -13.25 13.77
N GLU A 12 -5.15 -13.53 14.44
CA GLU A 12 -5.71 -14.88 14.51
C GLU A 12 -6.12 -15.40 13.13
N TYR A 13 -6.77 -14.58 12.30
CA TYR A 13 -7.13 -14.96 10.93
C TYR A 13 -5.92 -15.26 10.05
N ILE A 14 -4.88 -14.41 10.07
CA ILE A 14 -3.65 -14.65 9.30
C ILE A 14 -2.96 -15.92 9.79
N LYS A 15 -2.89 -16.13 11.11
CA LYS A 15 -2.34 -17.35 11.68
C LYS A 15 -3.09 -18.59 11.19
N ASN A 16 -4.42 -18.59 11.26
CA ASN A 16 -5.26 -19.69 10.80
C ASN A 16 -5.07 -19.93 9.29
N PHE A 17 -5.04 -18.86 8.49
CA PHE A 17 -4.80 -18.96 7.05
C PHE A 17 -3.45 -19.62 6.71
N LEU A 18 -2.37 -19.22 7.39
CA LEU A 18 -1.05 -19.84 7.20
C LEU A 18 -1.02 -21.31 7.67
N GLU A 19 -1.76 -21.65 8.74
CA GLU A 19 -1.92 -23.03 9.18
C GLU A 19 -2.74 -23.87 8.17
N ASP A 20 -3.77 -23.30 7.58
CA ASP A 20 -4.61 -23.96 6.57
C ASP A 20 -3.80 -24.26 5.30
N ILE A 21 -2.99 -23.30 4.84
CA ILE A 21 -2.02 -23.53 3.76
C ILE A 21 -1.07 -24.67 4.12
N ALA A 22 -0.50 -24.65 5.33
CA ALA A 22 0.47 -25.65 5.76
C ALA A 22 -0.14 -27.07 5.90
N LYS A 23 -1.47 -27.20 6.00
CA LYS A 23 -2.19 -28.48 6.06
C LYS A 23 -2.62 -29.01 4.69
N LEU A 24 -2.49 -28.24 3.62
CA LEU A 24 -2.88 -28.68 2.28
C LEU A 24 -2.17 -29.99 1.86
N PRO A 25 -2.79 -30.81 0.99
CA PRO A 25 -2.11 -31.93 0.35
C PRO A 25 -0.80 -31.50 -0.31
N SER A 26 0.21 -32.38 -0.34
CA SER A 26 1.56 -32.01 -0.80
C SER A 26 1.59 -31.39 -2.20
N GLU A 27 0.74 -31.84 -3.11
CA GLU A 27 0.64 -31.27 -4.46
C GLU A 27 0.14 -29.82 -4.45
N GLN A 28 -0.93 -29.52 -3.70
CA GLN A 28 -1.48 -28.17 -3.55
C GLN A 28 -0.51 -27.25 -2.80
N PHE A 29 0.16 -27.77 -1.77
CA PHE A 29 1.18 -27.01 -1.07
C PHE A 29 2.32 -26.61 -2.02
N THR A 30 2.79 -27.52 -2.87
CA THR A 30 3.80 -27.18 -3.90
C THR A 30 3.30 -26.11 -4.88
N GLN A 31 2.03 -26.16 -5.29
CA GLN A 31 1.44 -25.12 -6.14
C GLN A 31 1.43 -23.75 -5.47
N VAL A 32 1.12 -23.67 -4.16
CA VAL A 32 1.23 -22.42 -3.39
C VAL A 32 2.66 -21.88 -3.41
N ILE A 33 3.65 -22.74 -3.15
CA ILE A 33 5.06 -22.36 -3.15
C ILE A 33 5.48 -21.81 -4.52
N GLN A 34 5.13 -22.51 -5.60
CA GLN A 34 5.39 -22.05 -6.97
C GLN A 34 4.71 -20.71 -7.25
N ALA A 35 3.44 -20.55 -6.87
CA ALA A 35 2.69 -19.32 -7.11
C ALA A 35 3.29 -18.09 -6.38
N VAL A 36 3.78 -18.26 -5.14
CA VAL A 36 4.48 -17.20 -4.39
C VAL A 36 5.80 -16.82 -5.07
N GLN A 37 6.48 -17.78 -5.67
CA GLN A 37 7.78 -17.56 -6.32
C GLN A 37 7.63 -16.95 -7.73
N GLU A 38 6.68 -17.43 -8.54
CA GLU A 38 6.64 -17.22 -10.00
C GLU A 38 5.78 -16.04 -10.49
N LYS A 39 4.97 -15.36 -9.65
CA LYS A 39 4.09 -14.28 -10.14
C LYS A 39 4.79 -12.91 -10.28
N ASP A 40 4.58 -12.28 -11.44
CA ASP A 40 4.92 -10.88 -11.77
C ASP A 40 4.00 -9.89 -11.03
N VAL A 41 4.27 -9.71 -9.73
CA VAL A 41 3.53 -8.76 -8.87
C VAL A 41 4.26 -7.43 -8.70
N LEU A 42 5.56 -7.40 -9.03
CA LEU A 42 6.43 -6.26 -8.78
C LEU A 42 6.02 -5.04 -9.62
N ASP A 43 5.83 -5.21 -10.93
CA ASP A 43 5.52 -4.09 -11.83
C ASP A 43 4.21 -3.38 -11.44
N LEU A 44 3.17 -4.15 -11.10
CA LEU A 44 1.90 -3.60 -10.65
C LEU A 44 2.04 -2.88 -9.31
N ALA A 45 2.76 -3.46 -8.35
CA ALA A 45 3.05 -2.83 -7.07
C ALA A 45 3.79 -1.49 -7.24
N VAL A 46 4.82 -1.47 -8.09
CA VAL A 46 5.60 -0.26 -8.41
C VAL A 46 4.74 0.80 -9.07
N VAL A 47 3.98 0.44 -10.10
CA VAL A 47 3.14 1.39 -10.84
C VAL A 47 2.08 2.00 -9.93
N TYR A 48 1.38 1.21 -9.13
CA TYR A 48 0.34 1.74 -8.25
C TYR A 48 0.90 2.61 -7.13
N THR A 49 1.96 2.17 -6.46
CA THR A 49 2.59 2.95 -5.38
C THR A 49 3.16 4.26 -5.93
N ALA A 50 3.91 4.23 -7.04
CA ALA A 50 4.47 5.44 -7.65
C ALA A 50 3.38 6.42 -8.11
N ALA A 51 2.27 5.91 -8.67
CA ALA A 51 1.16 6.75 -9.12
C ALA A 51 0.43 7.40 -7.95
N VAL A 52 0.16 6.66 -6.87
CA VAL A 52 -0.47 7.21 -5.65
C VAL A 52 0.43 8.30 -5.06
N THR A 53 1.71 8.00 -4.80
CA THR A 53 2.64 8.97 -4.22
C THR A 53 2.80 10.20 -5.10
N ARG A 54 2.93 10.03 -6.43
CA ARG A 54 3.01 11.17 -7.35
C ARG A 54 1.77 12.06 -7.25
N LEU A 55 0.57 11.49 -7.26
CA LEU A 55 -0.67 12.27 -7.14
C LEU A 55 -0.78 12.95 -5.78
N SER A 56 -0.42 12.27 -4.69
CA SER A 56 -0.35 12.86 -3.35
C SER A 56 0.59 14.06 -3.36
N SER A 57 1.83 13.91 -3.85
CA SER A 57 2.80 15.01 -3.90
C SER A 57 2.32 16.18 -4.75
N LEU A 58 1.73 15.93 -5.92
CA LEU A 58 1.19 17.01 -6.77
C LEU A 58 0.03 17.75 -6.09
N TRP A 59 -0.83 17.04 -5.35
CA TRP A 59 -1.88 17.69 -4.56
C TRP A 59 -1.28 18.54 -3.44
N LEU A 60 -0.26 18.05 -2.74
CA LEU A 60 0.40 18.81 -1.68
C LEU A 60 1.12 20.06 -2.21
N ILE A 61 1.82 19.94 -3.35
CA ILE A 61 2.42 21.09 -4.06
C ILE A 61 1.34 22.10 -4.45
N TRP A 62 0.16 21.63 -4.89
CA TRP A 62 -0.93 22.53 -5.22
C TRP A 62 -1.39 23.34 -4.01
N GLU A 63 -1.67 22.67 -2.89
CA GLU A 63 -2.15 23.32 -1.66
C GLU A 63 -1.12 24.28 -1.07
N ASP A 64 0.15 23.95 -1.19
CA ASP A 64 1.25 24.74 -0.63
C ASP A 64 1.66 25.94 -1.49
N TYR A 65 1.63 25.79 -2.82
CA TYR A 65 2.21 26.78 -3.74
C TYR A 65 1.24 27.37 -4.76
N CYS A 66 0.30 26.57 -5.25
CA CYS A 66 -0.45 26.90 -6.47
C CYS A 66 -1.83 27.48 -6.21
N ARG A 67 -2.39 27.19 -5.02
CA ARG A 67 -3.73 27.61 -4.62
C ARG A 67 -3.94 29.12 -4.69
N GLU A 68 -2.91 29.90 -4.34
CA GLU A 68 -2.97 31.37 -4.35
C GLU A 68 -2.48 31.98 -5.66
N SER A 69 -1.56 31.31 -6.35
CA SER A 69 -0.99 31.78 -7.62
C SER A 69 -0.50 30.64 -8.49
N VAL A 70 -0.91 30.62 -9.76
CA VAL A 70 -0.48 29.64 -10.76
C VAL A 70 0.78 30.05 -11.54
N SER A 71 1.57 30.98 -11.01
CA SER A 71 2.73 31.55 -11.72
C SER A 71 3.93 30.62 -11.87
N LYS A 72 4.01 29.53 -11.07
CA LYS A 72 5.09 28.55 -11.18
C LYS A 72 4.77 27.51 -12.28
N PRO A 73 5.77 27.02 -13.03
CA PRO A 73 5.57 26.00 -14.07
C PRO A 73 4.81 24.75 -13.58
N ILE A 74 5.16 24.23 -12.39
CA ILE A 74 4.50 23.06 -11.80
C ILE A 74 3.00 23.29 -11.53
N CYS A 75 2.61 24.53 -11.20
CA CYS A 75 1.20 24.87 -10.99
C CYS A 75 0.40 24.86 -12.29
N THR A 76 1.05 25.23 -13.40
CA THR A 76 0.46 25.14 -14.74
C THR A 76 0.30 23.68 -15.14
N GLU A 77 1.32 22.84 -14.93
CA GLU A 77 1.26 21.40 -15.19
C GLU A 77 0.12 20.74 -14.39
N ILE A 78 0.02 21.02 -13.09
CA ILE A 78 -1.07 20.48 -12.24
C ILE A 78 -2.44 20.92 -12.76
N LYS A 79 -2.59 22.20 -13.10
CA LYS A 79 -3.86 22.72 -13.63
C LYS A 79 -4.24 22.04 -14.95
N GLU A 80 -3.28 21.86 -15.86
CA GLU A 80 -3.50 21.17 -17.12
C GLU A 80 -3.94 19.71 -16.90
N ILE A 81 -3.29 18.98 -15.98
CA ILE A 81 -3.69 17.60 -15.62
C ILE A 81 -5.16 17.54 -15.20
N VAL A 82 -5.60 18.48 -14.35
CA VAL A 82 -6.97 18.54 -13.84
C VAL A 82 -7.96 18.93 -14.94
N GLU A 83 -7.64 19.93 -15.76
CA GLU A 83 -8.51 20.39 -16.85
C GLU A 83 -8.71 19.31 -17.93
N HIS A 84 -7.70 18.49 -18.21
CA HIS A 84 -7.81 17.36 -19.12
C HIS A 84 -8.76 16.25 -18.61
N ALA A 85 -8.89 16.11 -17.28
CA ALA A 85 -9.84 15.19 -16.67
C ALA A 85 -11.28 15.72 -16.67
N GLY A 86 -11.45 17.04 -16.70
CA GLY A 86 -12.75 17.71 -16.89
C GLY A 86 -12.69 19.21 -16.61
N ARG A 87 -13.25 20.03 -17.51
CA ARG A 87 -13.18 21.50 -17.46
C ARG A 87 -13.72 22.14 -16.17
N ASP A 88 -14.67 21.49 -15.49
CA ASP A 88 -15.28 22.00 -14.25
C ASP A 88 -14.86 21.19 -13.01
N MET A 89 -13.85 20.33 -13.13
CA MET A 89 -13.39 19.50 -12.02
C MET A 89 -12.49 20.31 -11.08
N GLY A 90 -12.87 20.40 -9.81
CA GLY A 90 -12.01 21.01 -8.78
C GLY A 90 -10.78 20.15 -8.50
N VAL A 91 -9.63 20.79 -8.26
CA VAL A 91 -8.33 20.11 -8.00
C VAL A 91 -8.42 19.10 -6.85
N VAL A 92 -9.05 19.49 -5.75
CA VAL A 92 -9.29 18.62 -4.58
C VAL A 92 -10.15 17.41 -4.97
N THR A 93 -11.19 17.61 -5.77
CA THR A 93 -12.09 16.54 -6.22
C THR A 93 -11.34 15.56 -7.12
N PHE A 94 -10.53 16.07 -8.05
CA PHE A 94 -9.71 15.28 -8.95
C PHE A 94 -8.73 14.39 -8.19
N PHE A 95 -7.81 14.98 -7.41
CA PHE A 95 -6.76 14.20 -6.73
C PHE A 95 -7.33 13.20 -5.72
N ASN A 96 -8.33 13.60 -4.93
CA ASN A 96 -9.00 12.69 -4.00
C ASN A 96 -9.67 11.52 -4.73
N GLY A 97 -10.30 11.77 -5.88
CA GLY A 97 -10.94 10.73 -6.70
C GLY A 97 -9.92 9.77 -7.31
N GLU A 98 -8.85 10.30 -7.89
CA GLU A 98 -7.80 9.51 -8.54
C GLU A 98 -7.02 8.65 -7.54
N ILE A 99 -6.60 9.23 -6.41
CA ILE A 99 -5.89 8.49 -5.36
C ILE A 99 -6.76 7.33 -4.85
N LYS A 100 -8.04 7.59 -4.51
CA LYS A 100 -8.95 6.51 -4.06
C LYS A 100 -9.19 5.46 -5.12
N THR A 101 -9.31 5.86 -6.37
CA THR A 101 -9.47 4.94 -7.50
C THR A 101 -8.26 4.04 -7.66
N LEU A 102 -7.04 4.59 -7.57
CA LEU A 102 -5.81 3.82 -7.62
C LEU A 102 -5.67 2.87 -6.42
N VAL A 103 -5.97 3.32 -5.21
CA VAL A 103 -5.98 2.45 -4.03
C VAL A 103 -6.96 1.29 -4.24
N VAL A 104 -8.18 1.54 -4.70
CA VAL A 104 -9.15 0.48 -4.99
C VAL A 104 -8.65 -0.48 -6.08
N LYS A 105 -8.00 0.02 -7.13
CA LYS A 105 -7.39 -0.81 -8.18
C LYS A 105 -6.24 -1.67 -7.63
N LEU A 106 -5.37 -1.09 -6.80
CA LEU A 106 -4.31 -1.82 -6.09
C LEU A 106 -4.93 -2.95 -5.27
N PHE A 107 -5.99 -2.68 -4.50
CA PHE A 107 -6.69 -3.74 -3.78
C PHE A 107 -7.29 -4.81 -4.69
N HIS A 108 -7.88 -4.40 -5.80
CA HIS A 108 -8.45 -5.31 -6.78
C HIS A 108 -7.38 -6.27 -7.33
N ASP A 109 -6.21 -5.77 -7.66
CA ASP A 109 -5.19 -6.54 -8.37
C ASP A 109 -4.25 -7.28 -7.42
N LEU A 110 -3.94 -6.69 -6.27
CA LEU A 110 -2.92 -7.18 -5.33
C LEU A 110 -3.46 -7.63 -3.98
N SER A 111 -4.68 -7.27 -3.57
CA SER A 111 -5.13 -7.66 -2.22
C SER A 111 -5.42 -9.16 -2.16
N PRO A 112 -5.02 -9.84 -1.07
CA PRO A 112 -5.60 -11.14 -0.75
C PRO A 112 -7.07 -10.94 -0.38
N GLY A 113 -7.90 -11.96 -0.58
CA GLY A 113 -9.35 -11.86 -0.35
C GLY A 113 -9.77 -11.60 1.10
N ILE A 114 -8.80 -11.56 2.02
CA ILE A 114 -9.03 -11.76 3.44
C ILE A 114 -9.51 -10.52 4.19
N PHE A 115 -9.05 -9.29 3.99
CA PHE A 115 -9.68 -8.12 4.64
C PHE A 115 -9.42 -6.80 3.90
N VAL A 116 -10.52 -6.15 3.52
CA VAL A 116 -10.50 -4.86 2.83
C VAL A 116 -11.16 -3.81 3.71
N PRO A 117 -10.56 -2.62 3.88
CA PRO A 117 -11.17 -1.53 4.65
C PRO A 117 -12.58 -1.19 4.11
N GLY A 118 -13.51 -0.91 5.02
CA GLY A 118 -14.91 -0.66 4.65
C GLY A 118 -15.09 0.46 3.63
N TRP A 119 -14.24 1.50 3.69
CA TRP A 119 -14.27 2.59 2.73
C TRP A 119 -13.86 2.14 1.32
N VAL A 120 -12.86 1.25 1.18
CA VAL A 120 -12.41 0.69 -0.11
C VAL A 120 -13.53 -0.16 -0.71
N LEU A 121 -14.17 -1.00 0.11
CA LEU A 121 -15.33 -1.79 -0.34
C LEU A 121 -16.46 -0.88 -0.84
N ALA A 122 -16.85 0.11 -0.04
CA ALA A 122 -17.91 1.06 -0.41
C ALA A 122 -17.56 1.85 -1.68
N TYR A 123 -16.31 2.30 -1.82
CA TYR A 123 -15.87 3.06 -2.98
C TYR A 123 -15.77 2.18 -4.23
N SER A 124 -15.37 0.91 -4.10
CA SER A 124 -15.34 -0.03 -5.22
C SER A 124 -16.71 -0.24 -5.88
N VAL A 125 -17.78 -0.24 -5.07
CA VAL A 125 -19.16 -0.29 -5.56
C VAL A 125 -19.52 0.97 -6.35
N ARG A 126 -19.08 2.15 -5.88
CA ARG A 126 -19.29 3.42 -6.60
C ARG A 126 -18.60 3.45 -7.96
N LEU A 127 -17.47 2.74 -8.10
CA LEU A 127 -16.76 2.59 -9.36
C LEU A 127 -17.37 1.53 -10.30
N GLY A 128 -18.47 0.88 -9.90
CA GLY A 128 -19.09 -0.21 -10.68
C GLY A 128 -18.26 -1.50 -10.70
N ARG A 129 -17.33 -1.67 -9.76
CA ARG A 129 -16.39 -2.80 -9.68
C ARG A 129 -16.41 -3.39 -8.26
N PRO A 130 -17.44 -4.18 -7.90
CA PRO A 130 -17.58 -4.66 -6.52
C PRO A 130 -16.44 -5.60 -6.14
N LEU A 131 -15.55 -5.12 -5.28
CA LEU A 131 -14.35 -5.85 -4.87
C LEU A 131 -14.68 -7.12 -4.08
N ALA A 132 -15.74 -7.07 -3.26
CA ALA A 132 -16.15 -8.22 -2.44
C ALA A 132 -16.45 -9.49 -3.25
N SER A 133 -17.04 -9.36 -4.44
CA SER A 133 -17.34 -10.50 -5.31
C SER A 133 -16.06 -11.15 -5.80
N LYS A 134 -15.17 -10.33 -6.39
CA LYS A 134 -13.87 -10.78 -6.89
C LYS A 134 -13.04 -11.50 -5.83
N LEU A 135 -12.99 -10.93 -4.62
CA LEU A 135 -12.13 -11.48 -3.57
C LEU A 135 -12.59 -12.84 -3.06
N ARG A 136 -13.88 -13.18 -3.19
CA ARG A 136 -14.41 -14.52 -2.86
C ARG A 136 -14.06 -15.58 -3.90
N GLU A 137 -13.71 -15.17 -5.11
CA GLU A 137 -13.40 -16.06 -6.22
C GLU A 137 -11.92 -16.50 -6.23
N LEU A 138 -11.07 -15.87 -5.42
CA LEU A 138 -9.64 -16.16 -5.39
C LEU A 138 -9.34 -17.50 -4.72
N SER A 139 -8.58 -18.35 -5.40
CA SER A 139 -8.09 -19.59 -4.80
C SER A 139 -7.07 -19.30 -3.68
N ILE A 140 -6.80 -20.29 -2.82
CA ILE A 140 -5.86 -20.12 -1.71
C ILE A 140 -4.43 -19.82 -2.20
N GLU A 141 -4.04 -20.42 -3.33
CA GLU A 141 -2.77 -20.18 -4.02
C GLU A 141 -2.67 -18.73 -4.49
N GLU A 142 -3.74 -18.19 -5.07
CA GLU A 142 -3.74 -16.81 -5.54
C GLU A 142 -3.69 -15.81 -4.39
N GLN A 143 -4.42 -16.08 -3.30
CA GLN A 143 -4.39 -15.26 -2.11
C GLN A 143 -2.99 -15.24 -1.49
N ALA A 144 -2.35 -16.41 -1.38
CA ALA A 144 -0.99 -16.54 -0.86
C ALA A 144 0.04 -15.81 -1.73
N ALA A 145 -0.06 -15.95 -3.06
CA ALA A 145 0.89 -15.34 -3.99
C ALA A 145 0.84 -13.81 -4.02
N ARG A 146 -0.32 -13.22 -3.70
CA ARG A 146 -0.53 -11.78 -3.72
C ARG A 146 -0.05 -11.06 -2.45
N LEU A 147 -0.02 -11.77 -1.32
CA LEU A 147 0.33 -11.21 0.00
C LEU A 147 1.65 -10.43 0.00
N PRO A 148 2.79 -10.96 -0.50
CA PRO A 148 4.05 -10.23 -0.47
C PRO A 148 4.03 -8.91 -1.25
N GLY A 149 3.42 -8.90 -2.45
CA GLY A 149 3.30 -7.69 -3.28
C GLY A 149 2.40 -6.64 -2.63
N PHE A 150 1.31 -7.08 -2.03
CA PHE A 150 0.40 -6.21 -1.29
C PHE A 150 1.07 -5.56 -0.08
N VAL A 151 1.82 -6.35 0.69
CA VAL A 151 2.54 -5.88 1.89
C VAL A 151 3.63 -4.90 1.49
N ALA A 152 4.44 -5.23 0.49
CA ALA A 152 5.49 -4.35 -0.02
C ALA A 152 4.94 -2.99 -0.46
N SER A 153 3.81 -3.00 -1.20
CA SER A 153 3.18 -1.76 -1.69
C SER A 153 2.77 -0.84 -0.55
N PHE A 154 2.04 -1.37 0.45
CA PHE A 154 1.51 -0.55 1.54
C PHE A 154 2.54 -0.18 2.60
N TYR A 155 3.58 -0.98 2.82
CA TYR A 155 4.70 -0.57 3.68
C TYR A 155 5.42 0.65 3.11
N VAL A 156 5.66 0.64 1.80
CA VAL A 156 6.33 1.74 1.11
C VAL A 156 5.42 2.98 1.06
N LEU A 157 4.13 2.80 0.73
CA LEU A 157 3.14 3.90 0.75
C LEU A 157 2.99 4.54 2.14
N ASP A 158 2.89 3.73 3.21
CA ASP A 158 2.78 4.24 4.58
C ASP A 158 3.98 5.12 4.95
N ALA A 159 5.20 4.67 4.64
CA ALA A 159 6.42 5.42 4.88
C ALA A 159 6.45 6.77 4.13
N MET A 160 6.12 6.76 2.84
CA MET A 160 6.14 7.96 1.99
C MET A 160 5.12 9.01 2.47
N GLU A 161 3.91 8.57 2.74
CA GLU A 161 2.80 9.46 3.12
C GLU A 161 2.97 9.98 4.54
N LYS A 162 3.55 9.16 5.44
CA LYS A 162 3.96 9.62 6.76
C LYS A 162 5.08 10.67 6.70
N ALA A 163 6.06 10.49 5.81
CA ALA A 163 7.12 11.46 5.60
C ALA A 163 6.57 12.79 5.07
N MET A 164 5.71 12.77 4.04
CA MET A 164 5.08 13.99 3.55
C MET A 164 4.28 14.72 4.65
N LEU A 165 3.50 13.98 5.45
CA LEU A 165 2.78 14.54 6.59
C LEU A 165 3.69 15.27 7.58
N ASP A 166 4.75 14.61 8.03
CA ASP A 166 5.67 15.17 9.03
C ASP A 166 6.45 16.36 8.46
N TYR A 167 6.82 16.31 7.18
CA TYR A 167 7.47 17.40 6.48
C TYR A 167 6.59 18.66 6.50
N TYR A 168 5.34 18.57 6.01
CA TYR A 168 4.45 19.73 5.93
C TYR A 168 4.00 20.24 7.31
N SER A 169 3.93 19.34 8.31
CA SER A 169 3.78 19.73 9.72
C SER A 169 4.93 20.61 10.18
N SER A 170 6.19 20.18 9.94
CA SER A 170 7.38 20.94 10.33
C SER A 170 7.55 22.25 9.57
N LYS A 171 7.11 22.29 8.31
CA LYS A 171 7.15 23.47 7.46
C LYS A 171 6.16 24.56 7.90
N GLY A 172 5.09 24.18 8.59
CA GLY A 172 4.01 25.10 8.99
C GLY A 172 3.11 25.51 7.82
N SER A 173 2.95 24.64 6.82
CA SER A 173 2.01 24.87 5.71
C SER A 173 0.64 24.29 6.05
N ASP A 174 -0.28 25.12 6.53
CA ASP A 174 -1.57 24.66 7.11
C ASP A 174 -2.41 23.83 6.12
N PHE A 175 -2.56 24.29 4.87
CA PHE A 175 -3.38 23.59 3.88
C PHE A 175 -2.72 22.30 3.39
N ALA A 176 -1.42 22.31 3.16
CA ALA A 176 -0.69 21.11 2.75
C ALA A 176 -0.62 20.09 3.90
N TYR A 177 -0.41 20.53 5.14
CA TYR A 177 -0.44 19.66 6.32
C TYR A 177 -1.81 19.02 6.52
N ALA A 178 -2.90 19.80 6.44
CA ALA A 178 -4.25 19.25 6.54
C ALA A 178 -4.54 18.21 5.45
N THR A 179 -4.08 18.48 4.23
CA THR A 179 -4.23 17.58 3.08
C THR A 179 -3.40 16.31 3.23
N ALA A 180 -2.13 16.42 3.66
CA ALA A 180 -1.27 15.28 3.96
C ALA A 180 -1.86 14.44 5.10
N GLY A 181 -2.42 15.10 6.11
CA GLY A 181 -3.10 14.44 7.23
C GLY A 181 -4.33 13.65 6.75
N TYR A 182 -5.11 14.22 5.84
CA TYR A 182 -6.23 13.53 5.21
C TYR A 182 -5.76 12.30 4.40
N ILE A 183 -4.79 12.47 3.50
CA ILE A 183 -4.28 11.36 2.68
C ILE A 183 -3.75 10.24 3.57
N TYR A 184 -2.90 10.58 4.55
CA TYR A 184 -2.30 9.59 5.43
C TYR A 184 -3.34 8.91 6.33
N TRP A 185 -4.09 9.65 7.14
CA TRP A 185 -4.96 9.05 8.17
C TRP A 185 -6.27 8.48 7.63
N GLU A 186 -6.84 9.04 6.56
CA GLU A 186 -8.16 8.63 6.07
C GLU A 186 -8.08 7.69 4.86
N ILE A 187 -7.01 7.76 4.06
CA ILE A 187 -6.87 6.94 2.85
C ILE A 187 -5.86 5.81 3.10
N ILE A 188 -4.62 6.15 3.44
CA ILE A 188 -3.51 5.20 3.40
C ILE A 188 -3.45 4.35 4.67
N LYS A 189 -3.43 4.95 5.86
CA LYS A 189 -3.28 4.24 7.12
C LYS A 189 -4.35 3.17 7.39
N PRO A 190 -5.64 3.39 7.06
CA PRO A 190 -6.64 2.33 7.21
C PRO A 190 -6.35 1.08 6.37
N CYS A 191 -5.52 1.20 5.32
CA CYS A 191 -5.13 0.10 4.44
C CYS A 191 -3.91 -0.68 4.92
N THR A 192 -3.15 -0.19 5.91
CA THR A 192 -1.87 -0.80 6.34
C THR A 192 -2.04 -1.86 7.41
N LEU A 193 -3.22 -1.95 8.05
CA LEU A 193 -3.46 -2.89 9.14
C LEU A 193 -3.22 -4.35 8.72
N LEU A 194 -3.69 -4.77 7.54
CA LEU A 194 -3.47 -6.14 7.06
C LEU A 194 -1.99 -6.40 6.72
N PRO A 195 -1.28 -5.51 5.99
CA PRO A 195 0.17 -5.60 5.79
C PRO A 195 0.96 -5.71 7.10
N GLU A 196 0.66 -4.88 8.10
CA GLU A 196 1.35 -4.85 9.39
C GLU A 196 1.16 -6.17 10.16
N VAL A 197 -0.09 -6.61 10.30
CA VAL A 197 -0.40 -7.88 10.96
C VAL A 197 0.21 -9.06 10.22
N PHE A 198 0.25 -9.02 8.89
CA PHE A 198 0.88 -10.08 8.10
C PHE A 198 2.40 -10.11 8.30
N ALA A 199 3.07 -8.95 8.25
CA ALA A 199 4.50 -8.85 8.49
C ALA A 199 4.88 -9.39 9.88
N GLU A 200 4.08 -9.09 10.91
CA GLU A 200 4.19 -9.68 12.25
C GLU A 200 4.00 -11.20 12.21
N GLY A 201 2.96 -11.68 11.52
CA GLY A 201 2.59 -13.09 11.44
C GLY A 201 3.61 -13.98 10.74
N ILE A 202 4.38 -13.43 9.79
CA ILE A 202 5.49 -14.13 9.11
C ILE A 202 6.85 -13.90 9.77
N GLY A 203 6.89 -13.24 10.93
CA GLY A 203 8.13 -13.01 11.68
C GLY A 203 9.08 -11.98 11.07
N SER A 204 8.61 -11.14 10.14
CA SER A 204 9.40 -10.05 9.54
C SER A 204 9.44 -8.82 10.43
N THR A 205 9.88 -8.99 11.69
CA THR A 205 9.84 -7.94 12.71
C THR A 205 10.98 -6.93 12.60
N THR A 206 11.95 -7.16 11.69
CA THR A 206 13.17 -6.36 11.60
C THR A 206 13.42 -5.79 10.19
N SER A 207 13.36 -6.60 9.13
CA SER A 207 13.74 -6.13 7.78
C SER A 207 12.72 -5.18 7.13
N LEU A 208 11.43 -5.52 7.15
CA LEU A 208 10.38 -4.64 6.61
C LEU A 208 10.30 -3.28 7.31
N PRO A 209 10.35 -3.18 8.66
CA PRO A 209 10.46 -1.90 9.36
C PRO A 209 11.71 -1.08 9.00
N GLN A 210 12.84 -1.73 8.73
CA GLN A 210 14.05 -1.02 8.29
C GLN A 210 13.87 -0.41 6.89
N ILE A 211 13.23 -1.14 5.97
CA ILE A 211 12.91 -0.62 4.63
C ILE A 211 11.94 0.57 4.74
N HIS A 212 10.89 0.44 5.56
CA HIS A 212 9.97 1.54 5.86
C HIS A 212 10.72 2.80 6.34
N ASN A 213 11.58 2.66 7.34
CA ASN A 213 12.34 3.79 7.88
C ASN A 213 13.30 4.41 6.85
N ARG A 214 13.94 3.59 6.01
CA ARG A 214 14.80 4.09 4.92
C ARG A 214 14.00 4.93 3.92
N VAL A 215 12.85 4.43 3.47
CA VAL A 215 11.94 5.17 2.57
C VAL A 215 11.52 6.48 3.21
N TYR A 216 11.09 6.45 4.48
CA TYR A 216 10.69 7.64 5.22
C TYR A 216 11.79 8.71 5.24
N ILE A 217 13.03 8.33 5.58
CA ILE A 217 14.18 9.23 5.63
C ILE A 217 14.49 9.81 4.25
N GLU A 218 14.51 8.98 3.20
CA GLU A 218 14.85 9.44 1.86
C GLU A 218 13.81 10.42 1.30
N VAL A 219 12.53 10.19 1.59
CA VAL A 219 11.46 11.13 1.21
C VAL A 219 11.64 12.46 1.93
N GLN A 220 11.90 12.45 3.24
CA GLN A 220 12.20 13.67 4.01
C GLN A 220 13.39 14.44 3.40
N GLU A 221 14.49 13.75 3.10
CA GLU A 221 15.67 14.35 2.49
C GLU A 221 15.40 14.87 1.08
N SER A 222 14.55 14.21 0.30
CA SER A 222 14.13 14.70 -1.01
C SER A 222 13.33 16.00 -0.89
N LEU A 223 12.36 16.07 0.02
CA LEU A 223 11.52 17.25 0.24
C LEU A 223 12.32 18.43 0.81
N LEU A 224 13.28 18.16 1.70
CA LEU A 224 14.18 19.20 2.22
C LEU A 224 15.09 19.79 1.13
N ARG A 225 15.40 19.02 0.08
CA ARG A 225 16.20 19.50 -1.07
C ARG A 225 15.37 20.32 -2.06
N ASP A 226 14.20 19.81 -2.44
CA ASP A 226 13.27 20.46 -3.35
C ASP A 226 11.87 19.88 -3.18
N ASP A 227 10.99 20.65 -2.55
CA ASP A 227 9.57 20.31 -2.35
C ASP A 227 8.65 20.91 -3.42
N THR A 228 9.21 21.52 -4.47
CA THR A 228 8.45 22.00 -5.63
C THR A 228 8.27 20.91 -6.69
N GLN A 229 8.77 19.72 -6.42
CA GLN A 229 8.70 18.53 -7.27
C GLN A 229 8.31 17.31 -6.42
N PRO A 230 7.66 16.29 -7.02
CA PRO A 230 7.47 15.02 -6.34
C PRO A 230 8.81 14.42 -5.85
N PRO A 231 8.85 13.74 -4.69
CA PRO A 231 10.05 13.11 -4.17
C PRO A 231 10.70 12.18 -5.19
N LYS A 232 12.01 12.34 -5.38
CA LYS A 232 12.80 11.53 -6.32
C LYS A 232 13.37 10.32 -5.59
N ILE A 233 12.58 9.25 -5.57
CA ILE A 233 12.89 7.99 -4.88
C ILE A 233 12.81 6.83 -5.86
N ASP A 234 13.67 5.82 -5.67
CA ASP A 234 13.63 4.59 -6.48
C ASP A 234 12.56 3.63 -5.95
N TYR A 235 11.32 3.85 -6.42
CA TYR A 235 10.18 3.00 -6.06
C TYR A 235 10.42 1.52 -6.37
N ALA A 236 11.09 1.22 -7.49
CA ALA A 236 11.34 -0.14 -7.92
C ALA A 236 12.33 -0.85 -6.99
N GLU A 237 13.39 -0.15 -6.57
CA GLU A 237 14.32 -0.66 -5.57
C GLU A 237 13.61 -0.98 -4.25
N TYR A 238 12.89 -0.01 -3.68
CA TYR A 238 12.30 -0.17 -2.35
C TYR A 238 11.18 -1.21 -2.31
N ILE A 239 10.32 -1.23 -3.33
CA ILE A 239 9.26 -2.24 -3.44
C ILE A 239 9.87 -3.60 -3.76
N GLY A 240 10.91 -3.67 -4.58
CA GLY A 240 11.64 -4.90 -4.88
C GLY A 240 12.29 -5.51 -3.63
N GLN A 241 12.95 -4.68 -2.80
CA GLN A 241 13.52 -5.10 -1.52
C GLN A 241 12.43 -5.58 -0.57
N ALA A 242 11.37 -4.80 -0.36
CA ALA A 242 10.26 -5.19 0.53
C ALA A 242 9.56 -6.47 0.07
N LEU A 243 9.36 -6.62 -1.25
CA LEU A 243 8.75 -7.80 -1.86
C LEU A 243 9.62 -9.04 -1.62
N LYS A 244 10.94 -8.92 -1.84
CA LYS A 244 11.88 -10.01 -1.62
C LYS A 244 11.84 -10.47 -0.16
N GLU A 245 11.95 -9.54 0.78
CA GLU A 245 11.91 -9.82 2.22
C GLU A 245 10.59 -10.49 2.64
N ALA A 246 9.46 -9.95 2.17
CA ALA A 246 8.14 -10.52 2.47
C ALA A 246 7.97 -11.93 1.87
N LYS A 247 8.48 -12.17 0.66
CA LYS A 247 8.48 -13.51 0.03
C LYS A 247 9.33 -14.49 0.84
N GLU A 248 10.56 -14.12 1.19
CA GLU A 248 11.49 -14.98 1.93
C GLU A 248 10.91 -15.35 3.31
N ALA A 249 10.43 -14.36 4.07
CA ALA A 249 9.83 -14.60 5.39
C ALA A 249 8.55 -15.46 5.31
N LEU A 250 7.67 -15.23 4.33
CA LEU A 250 6.50 -16.07 4.11
C LEU A 250 6.90 -17.53 3.81
N MET A 251 7.89 -17.72 2.95
CA MET A 251 8.38 -19.03 2.54
C MET A 251 9.01 -19.80 3.70
N GLU A 252 9.78 -19.13 4.55
CA GLU A 252 10.34 -19.72 5.76
C GLU A 252 9.24 -20.13 6.74
N GLU A 253 8.26 -19.26 6.97
CA GLU A 253 7.16 -19.54 7.89
C GLU A 253 6.29 -20.72 7.42
N LEU A 254 5.94 -20.78 6.13
CA LEU A 254 5.18 -21.90 5.57
C LEU A 254 5.93 -23.24 5.70
N LYS A 255 7.24 -23.26 5.38
CA LYS A 255 8.07 -24.46 5.53
C LYS A 255 8.19 -24.90 6.99
N ARG A 256 8.38 -23.94 7.91
CA ARG A 256 8.46 -24.19 9.35
C ARG A 256 7.17 -24.83 9.87
N LYS A 257 6.00 -24.27 9.53
CA LYS A 257 4.70 -24.81 9.91
C LYS A 257 4.48 -26.23 9.35
N ARG A 258 4.79 -26.46 8.07
CA ARG A 258 4.66 -27.78 7.44
C ARG A 258 5.52 -28.84 8.16
N PHE A 259 6.75 -28.49 8.52
CA PHE A 259 7.64 -29.39 9.25
C PHE A 259 7.14 -29.72 10.66
N GLN A 260 6.56 -28.74 11.38
CA GLN A 260 5.98 -28.96 12.70
C GLN A 260 4.78 -29.91 12.66
N LEU A 261 3.94 -29.80 11.62
CA LEU A 261 2.81 -30.71 11.43
C LEU A 261 3.26 -32.15 11.21
N ASN A 262 4.27 -32.37 10.36
CA ASN A 262 4.81 -33.70 10.06
C ASN A 262 5.50 -34.38 11.26
N LYS A 263 5.89 -33.63 12.30
CA LYS A 263 6.47 -34.20 13.53
C LYS A 263 5.42 -34.70 14.53
N ASN A 264 4.19 -34.22 14.41
CA ASN A 264 3.10 -34.51 15.34
C ASN A 264 2.12 -35.58 14.82
N THR A 265 2.35 -36.08 13.61
CA THR A 265 1.71 -37.25 12.97
C THR A 265 2.66 -38.44 13.00
#